data_AF-A0A9J7E5G3-F1
#
_entry.id   AF-A0A9J7E5G3-F1
#
_cell.length_a   1.000
_cell.length_b   1.000
_cell.length_c   1.000
_cell.angle_alpha   90.00
_cell.angle_beta   90.00
_cell.angle_gamma   90.00
#
_symmetry.space_group_name_H-M   'P 1'
#
loop_
_entity.id
_entity.type
_entity.pdbx_description
1 polymer ?
#
loop_
_entity_poly.entity_id
_entity_poly.type
_entity_poly.pdbx_seq_one_letter_code
_entity_poly.pdbx_strand_id
1 'polypeptide(L)'
;MTMFLTFVISFLLDTDIHYKIRLTGLFIYFDVQVDQFSLIFYLLKIKEILRKPINFVVAKMSTDLGASFNEQYMNINTKMKKRFMRKPNVSEATNEFIALAIQCEHSDQPAFAGHAYVGAAKCEASVGHFLGEAEHFLAAARQFMKAEKKLKSLKFYSADRENLEAATGCYIQALNKYPDKSPIRTSILMELASDLVELNHKLEAAAYYEQALETVTETIMKTICLKNLLSLRIDSGKYDIALEIANKIVDGPNANVPEDVLAEVQVSRILLTLLVKPPEDSKPPSLKQLFIDLMNDNESDAIPLNTDLKLKLQSIIICHATGDTQPLISVSADTKQFLTLQQVELLHKLISDERG
;
A
#
# COMPACT_ATOMS: atom_id res chain seq x y z
N MET A 1 -12.38 13.21 -30.55
CA MET A 1 -11.05 13.86 -30.66
C MET A 1 -11.12 15.33 -31.09
N THR A 2 -12.17 15.77 -31.80
CA THR A 2 -12.38 17.17 -32.20
C THR A 2 -12.99 18.05 -31.09
N MET A 3 -13.71 17.48 -30.11
CA MET A 3 -14.21 18.25 -28.95
C MET A 3 -13.16 18.47 -27.83
N PHE A 4 -12.09 17.67 -27.81
CA PHE A 4 -11.00 17.83 -26.83
C PHE A 4 -10.08 19.00 -27.20
N LEU A 5 -10.00 19.35 -28.48
CA LEU A 5 -9.14 20.43 -28.97
C LEU A 5 -9.73 21.83 -28.69
N THR A 6 -11.05 21.97 -28.70
CA THR A 6 -11.72 23.26 -28.43
C THR A 6 -11.65 23.65 -26.96
N PHE A 7 -11.65 22.68 -26.05
CA PHE A 7 -11.60 22.92 -24.60
C PHE A 7 -10.21 23.36 -24.12
N VAL A 8 -9.15 22.83 -24.75
CA VAL A 8 -7.75 23.20 -24.43
C VAL A 8 -7.39 24.59 -24.95
N ILE A 9 -8.00 25.05 -26.05
CA ILE A 9 -7.70 26.37 -26.64
C ILE A 9 -8.36 27.52 -25.85
N SER A 10 -9.52 27.32 -25.22
CA SER A 10 -10.14 28.36 -24.37
C SER A 10 -9.44 28.56 -23.02
N PHE A 11 -8.70 27.57 -22.52
CA PHE A 11 -8.04 27.66 -21.22
C PHE A 11 -6.62 28.28 -21.28
N LEU A 12 -6.07 28.45 -22.49
CA LEU A 12 -4.70 28.94 -22.72
C LEU A 12 -4.62 30.45 -23.01
N LEU A 13 -5.72 31.19 -22.91
CA LEU A 13 -5.74 32.63 -23.21
C LEU A 13 -5.62 33.56 -22.00
N ASP A 14 -5.46 33.05 -20.76
CA ASP A 14 -5.64 33.93 -19.59
C ASP A 14 -4.55 33.87 -18.50
N THR A 15 -3.37 33.29 -18.76
CA THR A 15 -2.28 33.37 -17.77
C THR A 15 -0.89 33.40 -18.42
N ASP A 16 -0.18 34.51 -18.23
CA ASP A 16 1.27 34.65 -18.47
C ASP A 16 2.03 33.66 -17.60
N ILE A 17 2.43 32.51 -18.15
CA ILE A 17 3.25 31.53 -17.44
C ILE A 17 4.40 31.07 -18.35
N HIS A 18 5.62 31.34 -17.90
CA HIS A 18 6.86 30.81 -18.49
C HIS A 18 6.93 29.29 -18.31
N TYR A 19 6.96 28.53 -19.41
CA TYR A 19 7.17 27.08 -19.37
C TYR A 19 8.64 26.70 -19.55
N LYS A 20 9.15 25.87 -18.65
CA LYS A 20 10.45 25.20 -18.76
C LYS A 20 10.22 23.71 -19.03
N ILE A 21 10.26 23.28 -20.29
CA ILE A 21 10.11 21.87 -20.67
C ILE A 21 11.50 21.25 -20.78
N ARG A 22 11.76 20.17 -20.03
CA ARG A 22 13.02 19.43 -20.03
C ARG A 22 12.86 18.15 -20.86
N LEU A 23 13.36 18.16 -22.09
CA LEU A 23 13.57 16.94 -22.89
C LEU A 23 15.08 16.63 -22.91
N THR A 24 15.39 15.38 -22.65
CA THR A 24 16.71 14.74 -22.60
C THR A 24 17.82 15.46 -23.37
N GLY A 25 18.69 16.17 -22.64
CA GLY A 25 20.09 16.36 -23.02
C GLY A 25 20.49 17.55 -23.90
N LEU A 26 19.60 18.46 -24.31
CA LEU A 26 19.98 19.67 -25.05
C LEU A 26 19.35 20.92 -24.44
N PHE A 27 20.17 21.84 -23.92
CA PHE A 27 19.69 23.16 -23.49
C PHE A 27 19.51 24.03 -24.73
N ILE A 28 18.26 24.40 -25.04
CA ILE A 28 17.99 25.50 -25.97
C ILE A 28 17.26 26.58 -25.17
N TYR A 29 17.92 27.72 -24.99
CA TYR A 29 17.29 28.93 -24.47
C TYR A 29 16.61 29.65 -25.64
N PHE A 30 15.31 29.86 -25.55
CA PHE A 30 14.62 30.83 -26.38
C PHE A 30 14.06 31.93 -25.48
N ASP A 31 14.65 33.10 -25.60
CA ASP A 31 14.09 34.34 -25.09
C ASP A 31 13.45 35.03 -26.30
N VAL A 32 12.13 34.93 -26.44
CA VAL A 32 11.42 35.54 -27.56
C VAL A 32 10.06 36.05 -27.08
N GLN A 33 9.88 37.37 -27.09
CA GLN A 33 8.57 38.02 -27.18
C GLN A 33 7.98 37.67 -28.55
N VAL A 34 6.92 36.86 -28.59
CA VAL A 34 6.35 36.37 -29.85
C VAL A 34 5.03 37.07 -30.17
N ASP A 35 5.04 37.93 -31.19
CA ASP A 35 3.85 38.42 -31.90
C ASP A 35 3.07 37.25 -32.54
N GLN A 36 1.73 37.33 -32.51
CA GLN A 36 0.78 36.28 -32.90
C GLN A 36 1.03 35.65 -34.30
N PHE A 37 1.66 36.35 -35.23
CA PHE A 37 1.95 35.83 -36.58
C PHE A 37 3.09 34.80 -36.61
N SER A 38 4.02 34.85 -35.65
CA SER A 38 5.15 33.90 -35.60
C SER A 38 4.75 32.53 -35.05
N LEU A 39 3.70 32.45 -34.22
CA LEU A 39 3.23 31.19 -33.62
C LEU A 39 2.67 30.21 -34.67
N ILE A 40 1.98 30.73 -35.69
CA ILE A 40 1.43 29.92 -36.80
C ILE A 40 2.55 29.34 -37.66
N PHE A 41 3.61 30.12 -37.91
CA PHE A 41 4.78 29.65 -38.65
C PHE A 41 5.56 28.57 -37.88
N TYR A 42 5.68 28.71 -36.55
CA TYR A 42 6.29 27.70 -35.70
C TYR A 42 5.45 26.42 -35.60
N LEU A 43 4.12 26.52 -35.51
CA LEU A 43 3.22 25.35 -35.51
C LEU A 43 3.24 24.60 -36.85
N LEU A 44 3.33 25.32 -37.98
CA LEU A 44 3.51 24.71 -39.30
C LEU A 44 4.87 24.01 -39.42
N LYS A 45 5.94 24.60 -38.88
CA LYS A 45 7.29 24.01 -38.89
C LYS A 45 7.41 22.78 -37.99
N ILE A 46 6.72 22.78 -36.84
CA ILE A 46 6.58 21.59 -35.97
C ILE A 46 5.78 20.49 -36.67
N LYS A 47 4.71 20.84 -37.40
CA LYS A 47 3.93 19.89 -38.22
C LYS A 47 4.76 19.30 -39.37
N GLU A 48 5.72 20.05 -39.91
CA GLU A 48 6.67 19.58 -40.93
C GLU A 48 7.77 18.67 -40.35
N ILE A 49 8.28 18.99 -39.16
CA ILE A 49 9.27 18.19 -38.43
C ILE A 49 8.65 16.85 -37.97
N LEU A 50 7.39 16.86 -37.52
CA LEU A 50 6.61 15.66 -37.16
C LEU A 50 6.16 14.83 -38.37
N ARG A 51 6.36 15.31 -39.61
CA ARG A 51 6.05 14.57 -40.84
C ARG A 51 7.21 13.69 -41.32
N LYS A 52 8.40 13.82 -40.74
CA LYS A 52 9.50 12.89 -40.99
C LYS A 52 9.30 11.62 -40.16
N PRO A 53 9.48 10.42 -40.73
CA PRO A 53 9.44 9.19 -39.96
C PRO A 53 10.69 9.19 -39.07
N ILE A 54 10.53 9.65 -37.83
CA ILE A 54 11.46 9.32 -36.77
C ILE A 54 11.26 7.82 -36.55
N ASN A 55 12.24 7.03 -36.95
CA ASN A 55 12.27 5.59 -36.76
C ASN A 55 12.16 5.28 -35.27
N PHE A 56 10.92 5.08 -34.82
CA PHE A 56 10.53 4.70 -33.47
C PHE A 56 10.79 3.20 -33.31
N VAL A 57 12.07 2.80 -33.29
CA VAL A 57 12.44 1.39 -33.14
C VAL A 57 12.18 0.88 -31.72
N VAL A 58 11.99 1.77 -30.74
CA VAL A 58 11.82 1.39 -29.32
C VAL A 58 10.35 1.15 -28.92
N ALA A 59 9.35 1.75 -29.58
CA ALA A 59 7.92 1.49 -29.27
C ALA A 59 7.32 0.34 -30.06
N LYS A 60 7.89 -0.03 -31.21
CA LYS A 60 7.34 -1.12 -32.02
C LYS A 60 7.53 -2.48 -31.34
N MET A 61 8.65 -2.66 -30.64
CA MET A 61 9.02 -3.95 -30.04
C MET A 61 8.18 -4.30 -28.80
N SER A 62 7.76 -3.32 -27.99
CA SER A 62 6.89 -3.56 -26.82
C SER A 62 5.43 -3.80 -27.21
N THR A 63 4.93 -3.10 -28.24
CA THR A 63 3.58 -3.33 -28.77
C THR A 63 3.47 -4.66 -29.53
N ASP A 64 4.53 -5.06 -30.25
CA ASP A 64 4.56 -6.34 -30.98
C ASP A 64 4.58 -7.53 -30.02
N LEU A 65 5.29 -7.41 -28.88
CA LEU A 65 5.32 -8.46 -27.86
C LEU A 65 3.96 -8.58 -27.14
N GLY A 66 3.33 -7.45 -26.78
CA GLY A 66 1.99 -7.44 -26.18
C GLY A 66 0.89 -7.97 -27.13
N ALA A 67 0.98 -7.63 -28.42
CA ALA A 67 0.09 -8.17 -29.45
C ALA A 67 0.26 -9.70 -29.57
N SER A 68 1.50 -10.20 -29.52
CA SER A 68 1.80 -11.64 -29.54
C SER A 68 1.21 -12.38 -28.33
N PHE A 69 1.28 -11.83 -27.12
CA PHE A 69 0.68 -12.46 -25.94
C PHE A 69 -0.85 -12.48 -26.00
N ASN A 70 -1.47 -11.40 -26.47
CA ASN A 70 -2.92 -11.36 -26.64
C ASN A 70 -3.39 -12.38 -27.70
N GLU A 71 -2.67 -12.51 -28.80
CA GLU A 71 -2.95 -13.54 -29.82
C GLU A 71 -2.84 -14.96 -29.24
N GLN A 72 -1.77 -15.24 -28.48
CA GLN A 72 -1.61 -16.54 -27.81
C GLN A 72 -2.76 -16.81 -26.83
N TYR A 73 -3.14 -15.82 -26.02
CA TYR A 73 -4.28 -15.93 -25.11
C TYR A 73 -5.60 -16.22 -25.84
N MET A 74 -5.88 -15.48 -26.93
CA MET A 74 -7.09 -15.68 -27.75
C MET A 74 -7.08 -17.03 -28.47
N ASN A 75 -5.91 -17.52 -28.88
CA ASN A 75 -5.75 -18.84 -29.49
C ASN A 75 -6.09 -19.97 -28.50
N ILE A 76 -5.61 -19.89 -27.25
CA ILE A 76 -5.96 -20.86 -26.20
C ILE A 76 -7.48 -20.86 -25.96
N ASN A 77 -8.07 -19.68 -25.78
CA ASN A 77 -9.53 -19.53 -25.60
C ASN A 77 -10.34 -20.08 -26.78
N THR A 78 -9.86 -19.88 -28.01
CA THR A 78 -10.53 -20.37 -29.21
C THR A 78 -10.45 -21.90 -29.33
N LYS A 79 -9.29 -22.49 -29.00
CA LYS A 79 -9.14 -23.96 -28.93
C LYS A 79 -10.12 -24.56 -27.91
N MET A 80 -10.25 -23.93 -26.74
CA MET A 80 -11.20 -24.35 -25.70
C MET A 80 -12.66 -24.32 -26.20
N LYS A 81 -13.10 -23.21 -26.79
CA LYS A 81 -14.45 -23.09 -27.37
C LYS A 81 -14.72 -24.12 -28.46
N LYS A 82 -13.77 -24.37 -29.35
CA LYS A 82 -13.92 -25.36 -30.44
C LYS A 82 -13.95 -26.81 -29.95
N ARG A 83 -13.20 -27.12 -28.88
CA ARG A 83 -13.17 -28.46 -28.27
C ARG A 83 -14.34 -28.70 -27.31
N PHE A 84 -15.15 -27.70 -26.99
CA PHE A 84 -16.39 -27.90 -26.21
C PHE A 84 -17.33 -28.93 -26.84
N MET A 85 -17.33 -29.09 -28.17
CA MET A 85 -18.16 -30.10 -28.87
C MET A 85 -17.60 -31.54 -28.81
N ARG A 86 -16.40 -31.76 -28.25
CA ARG A 86 -15.76 -33.07 -28.05
C ARG A 86 -15.02 -33.05 -26.71
N LYS A 87 -15.64 -33.53 -25.62
CA LYS A 87 -15.11 -33.60 -24.24
C LYS A 87 -13.82 -32.77 -24.03
N PRO A 88 -13.91 -31.48 -23.68
CA PRO A 88 -12.77 -30.58 -23.68
C PRO A 88 -11.67 -31.06 -22.73
N ASN A 89 -10.42 -31.05 -23.22
CA ASN A 89 -9.25 -31.38 -22.40
C ASN A 89 -8.83 -30.15 -21.59
N VAL A 90 -9.56 -29.90 -20.50
CA VAL A 90 -9.39 -28.68 -19.69
C VAL A 90 -8.00 -28.61 -19.05
N SER A 91 -7.41 -29.75 -18.67
CA SER A 91 -6.06 -29.80 -18.08
C SER A 91 -4.97 -29.31 -19.04
N GLU A 92 -5.05 -29.67 -20.33
CA GLU A 92 -4.13 -29.16 -21.35
C GLU A 92 -4.25 -27.64 -21.49
N ALA A 93 -5.47 -27.10 -21.46
CA ALA A 93 -5.69 -25.66 -21.53
C ALA A 93 -5.20 -24.91 -20.29
N THR A 94 -5.42 -25.45 -19.08
CA THR A 94 -4.82 -24.89 -17.86
C THR A 94 -3.30 -24.79 -18.02
N ASN A 95 -2.64 -25.87 -18.47
CA ASN A 95 -1.20 -25.88 -18.69
C ASN A 95 -0.73 -24.89 -19.77
N GLU A 96 -1.47 -24.75 -20.88
CA GLU A 96 -1.18 -23.72 -21.90
C GLU A 96 -1.27 -22.29 -21.31
N PHE A 97 -2.27 -22.02 -20.46
CA PHE A 97 -2.39 -20.72 -19.79
C PHE A 97 -1.28 -20.47 -18.77
N ILE A 98 -0.91 -21.47 -17.97
CA ILE A 98 0.21 -21.35 -17.01
C ILE A 98 1.52 -21.09 -17.77
N ALA A 99 1.79 -21.81 -18.86
CA ALA A 99 2.99 -21.61 -19.67
C ALA A 99 3.06 -20.19 -20.25
N LEU A 100 1.93 -19.66 -20.75
CA LEU A 100 1.82 -18.28 -21.20
C LEU A 100 2.07 -17.29 -20.05
N ALA A 101 1.53 -17.54 -18.86
CA ALA A 101 1.73 -16.68 -17.69
C ALA A 101 3.22 -16.58 -17.33
N ILE A 102 3.92 -17.72 -17.26
CA ILE A 102 5.37 -17.80 -17.00
C ILE A 102 6.17 -17.06 -18.08
N GLN A 103 5.77 -17.16 -19.35
CA GLN A 103 6.43 -16.42 -20.44
C GLN A 103 6.25 -14.89 -20.28
N CYS A 104 5.06 -14.45 -19.90
CA CYS A 104 4.78 -13.05 -19.59
C CYS A 104 5.59 -12.56 -18.39
N GLU A 105 5.76 -13.38 -17.34
CA GLU A 105 6.60 -13.07 -16.17
C GLU A 105 8.07 -12.88 -16.56
N HIS A 106 8.64 -13.79 -17.35
CA HIS A 106 10.00 -13.67 -17.87
C HIS A 106 10.20 -12.44 -18.76
N SER A 107 9.13 -11.98 -19.41
CA SER A 107 9.13 -10.79 -20.27
C SER A 107 8.78 -9.50 -19.52
N ASP A 108 8.66 -9.56 -18.19
CA ASP A 108 8.31 -8.45 -17.30
C ASP A 108 6.99 -7.73 -17.68
N GLN A 109 6.00 -8.55 -18.08
CA GLN A 109 4.63 -8.15 -18.42
C GLN A 109 3.61 -8.68 -17.38
N PRO A 110 3.61 -8.13 -16.15
CA PRO A 110 2.82 -8.66 -15.04
C PRO A 110 1.30 -8.64 -15.28
N ALA A 111 0.73 -7.59 -15.90
CA ALA A 111 -0.72 -7.54 -16.18
C ALA A 111 -1.18 -8.67 -17.11
N PHE A 112 -0.40 -8.97 -18.16
CA PHE A 112 -0.69 -10.09 -19.06
C PHE A 112 -0.53 -11.45 -18.36
N ALA A 113 0.48 -11.60 -17.49
CA ALA A 113 0.62 -12.80 -16.66
C ALA A 113 -0.60 -12.99 -15.75
N GLY A 114 -1.10 -11.92 -15.12
CA GLY A 114 -2.32 -11.95 -14.32
C GLY A 114 -3.54 -12.46 -15.10
N HIS A 115 -3.77 -11.94 -16.31
CA HIS A 115 -4.86 -12.40 -17.17
C HIS A 115 -4.72 -13.87 -17.59
N ALA A 116 -3.50 -14.34 -17.88
CA ALA A 116 -3.23 -15.74 -18.20
C ALA A 116 -3.57 -16.66 -17.02
N TYR A 117 -3.18 -16.29 -15.80
CA TYR A 117 -3.55 -17.03 -14.58
C TYR A 117 -5.06 -17.03 -14.31
N VAL A 118 -5.77 -15.92 -14.57
CA VAL A 118 -7.25 -15.91 -14.52
C VAL A 118 -7.85 -16.89 -15.52
N GLY A 119 -7.24 -17.04 -16.70
CA GLY A 119 -7.61 -18.07 -17.68
C GLY A 119 -7.47 -19.49 -17.13
N ALA A 120 -6.33 -19.78 -16.48
CA ALA A 120 -6.10 -21.06 -15.80
C ALA A 120 -7.11 -21.31 -14.67
N ALA A 121 -7.37 -20.31 -13.81
CA ALA A 121 -8.35 -20.42 -12.73
C ALA A 121 -9.75 -20.77 -13.25
N LYS A 122 -10.20 -20.12 -14.34
CA LYS A 122 -11.48 -20.42 -15.00
C LYS A 122 -11.54 -21.84 -15.56
N CYS A 123 -10.41 -22.38 -16.04
CA CYS A 123 -10.33 -23.76 -16.50
C CYS A 123 -10.51 -24.73 -15.31
N GLU A 124 -9.78 -24.54 -14.21
CA GLU A 124 -9.92 -25.34 -12.99
C GLU A 124 -11.34 -25.28 -12.40
N ALA A 125 -11.96 -24.09 -12.41
CA ALA A 125 -13.35 -23.90 -11.98
C ALA A 125 -14.33 -24.77 -12.78
N SER A 126 -14.13 -24.91 -14.10
CA SER A 126 -15.00 -25.70 -14.97
C SER A 126 -14.96 -27.21 -14.70
N VAL A 127 -13.90 -27.70 -14.06
CA VAL A 127 -13.73 -29.10 -13.63
C VAL A 127 -14.09 -29.28 -12.16
N GLY A 128 -14.40 -28.19 -11.44
CA GLY A 128 -14.73 -28.22 -10.01
C GLY A 128 -13.51 -28.39 -9.09
N HIS A 129 -12.31 -28.07 -9.58
CA HIS A 129 -11.08 -28.18 -8.78
C HIS A 129 -10.83 -26.88 -8.00
N PHE A 130 -11.46 -26.76 -6.82
CA PHE A 130 -11.51 -25.52 -6.04
C PHE A 130 -10.15 -25.03 -5.52
N LEU A 131 -9.25 -25.93 -5.13
CA LEU A 131 -7.92 -25.56 -4.61
C LEU A 131 -7.04 -25.01 -5.73
N GLY A 132 -7.00 -25.71 -6.87
CA GLY A 132 -6.29 -25.21 -8.06
C GLY A 132 -6.86 -23.88 -8.54
N GLU A 133 -8.18 -23.72 -8.57
CA GLU A 133 -8.82 -22.44 -8.88
C GLU A 133 -8.32 -21.31 -7.96
N ALA A 134 -8.31 -21.54 -6.64
CA ALA A 134 -7.85 -20.55 -5.66
C ALA A 134 -6.37 -20.18 -5.83
N GLU A 135 -5.50 -21.16 -6.05
CA GLU A 135 -4.06 -20.94 -6.25
C GLU A 135 -3.77 -20.09 -7.48
N HIS A 136 -4.46 -20.35 -8.59
CA HIS A 136 -4.33 -19.55 -9.80
C HIS A 136 -4.88 -18.13 -9.63
N PHE A 137 -5.96 -17.93 -8.85
CA PHE A 137 -6.41 -16.59 -8.49
C PHE A 137 -5.41 -15.84 -7.63
N LEU A 138 -4.74 -16.49 -6.66
CA LEU A 138 -3.68 -15.85 -5.88
C LEU A 138 -2.47 -15.48 -6.74
N ALA A 139 -2.06 -16.35 -7.67
CA ALA A 139 -1.01 -16.05 -8.63
C ALA A 139 -1.38 -14.84 -9.51
N ALA A 140 -2.62 -14.80 -10.00
CA ALA A 140 -3.12 -13.65 -10.77
C ALA A 140 -3.11 -12.35 -9.95
N ALA A 141 -3.62 -12.39 -8.71
CA ALA A 141 -3.68 -11.24 -7.82
C ALA A 141 -2.30 -10.61 -7.58
N ARG A 142 -1.30 -11.45 -7.28
CA ARG A 142 0.09 -11.03 -7.09
C ARG A 142 0.70 -10.39 -8.32
N GLN A 143 0.41 -10.93 -9.52
CA GLN A 143 0.87 -10.33 -10.77
C GLN A 143 0.21 -8.97 -11.03
N PHE A 144 -1.09 -8.82 -10.77
CA PHE A 144 -1.75 -7.52 -10.88
C PHE A 144 -1.23 -6.49 -9.85
N MET A 145 -0.97 -6.90 -8.61
CA MET A 145 -0.32 -6.05 -7.60
C MET A 145 1.08 -5.63 -8.05
N LYS A 146 1.87 -6.56 -8.61
CA LYS A 146 3.18 -6.26 -9.19
C LYS A 146 3.09 -5.23 -10.32
N ALA A 147 2.08 -5.33 -11.19
CA ALA A 147 1.83 -4.35 -12.25
C ALA A 147 1.53 -2.96 -11.67
N GLU A 148 0.67 -2.88 -10.64
CA GLU A 148 0.32 -1.62 -10.01
C GLU A 148 1.51 -0.98 -9.27
N LYS A 149 2.27 -1.77 -8.50
CA LYS A 149 3.49 -1.32 -7.83
C LYS A 149 4.54 -0.83 -8.83
N LYS A 150 4.65 -1.47 -10.00
CA LYS A 150 5.54 -1.03 -11.10
C LYS A 150 5.08 0.29 -11.71
N LEU A 151 3.77 0.52 -11.88
CA LEU A 151 3.27 1.83 -12.31
C LEU A 151 3.58 2.90 -11.27
N LYS A 152 3.31 2.61 -9.99
CA LYS A 152 3.60 3.53 -8.88
C LYS A 152 5.08 3.90 -8.81
N SER A 153 6.00 2.95 -8.98
CA SER A 153 7.45 3.23 -8.95
C SER A 153 7.90 4.13 -10.10
N LEU A 154 7.22 4.04 -11.25
CA LEU A 154 7.40 4.91 -12.39
C LEU A 154 6.63 6.24 -12.28
N LYS A 155 5.93 6.48 -11.15
CA LYS A 155 5.05 7.63 -10.91
C LYS A 155 3.90 7.74 -11.91
N PHE A 156 3.48 6.60 -12.46
CA PHE A 156 2.26 6.46 -13.24
C PHE A 156 1.16 5.82 -12.39
N TYR A 157 -0.06 5.96 -12.87
CA TYR A 157 -1.24 5.36 -12.26
C TYR A 157 -1.97 4.55 -13.32
N SER A 158 -2.56 3.42 -12.95
CA SER A 158 -3.49 2.74 -13.83
C SER A 158 -4.74 3.62 -14.02
N ALA A 159 -5.28 3.62 -15.23
CA ALA A 159 -6.59 4.24 -15.46
C ALA A 159 -7.60 3.54 -14.55
N ASP A 160 -8.41 4.32 -13.83
CA ASP A 160 -9.49 3.82 -12.96
C ASP A 160 -9.08 2.68 -12.00
N ARG A 161 -7.82 2.63 -11.57
CA ARG A 161 -7.28 1.56 -10.69
C ARG A 161 -7.41 0.14 -11.28
N GLU A 162 -7.46 -0.01 -12.61
CA GLU A 162 -7.75 -1.29 -13.29
C GLU A 162 -6.95 -2.49 -12.75
N ASN A 163 -5.62 -2.35 -12.58
CA ASN A 163 -4.82 -3.47 -12.05
C ASN A 163 -5.13 -3.74 -10.58
N LEU A 164 -5.34 -2.70 -9.78
CA LEU A 164 -5.64 -2.85 -8.36
C LEU A 164 -7.01 -3.49 -8.14
N GLU A 165 -8.02 -3.09 -8.91
CA GLU A 165 -9.35 -3.71 -8.86
C GLU A 165 -9.31 -5.17 -9.35
N ALA A 166 -8.54 -5.45 -10.41
CA ALA A 166 -8.31 -6.82 -10.86
C ALA A 166 -7.62 -7.68 -9.79
N ALA A 167 -6.61 -7.12 -9.10
CA ALA A 167 -5.91 -7.79 -8.01
C ALA A 167 -6.85 -8.10 -6.84
N THR A 168 -7.56 -7.09 -6.33
CA THR A 168 -8.53 -7.22 -5.24
C THR A 168 -9.60 -8.24 -5.60
N GLY A 169 -10.17 -8.16 -6.82
CA GLY A 169 -11.16 -9.13 -7.30
C GLY A 169 -10.63 -10.57 -7.36
N CYS A 170 -9.35 -10.78 -7.68
CA CYS A 170 -8.73 -12.10 -7.65
C CYS A 170 -8.50 -12.60 -6.21
N TYR A 171 -8.03 -11.74 -5.30
CA TYR A 171 -7.90 -12.10 -3.87
C TYR A 171 -9.26 -12.50 -3.27
N ILE A 172 -10.33 -11.73 -3.51
CA ILE A 172 -11.68 -12.06 -3.04
C ILE A 172 -12.16 -13.41 -3.62
N GLN A 173 -11.93 -13.66 -4.91
CA GLN A 173 -12.28 -14.94 -5.52
C GLN A 173 -11.53 -16.12 -4.89
N ALA A 174 -10.23 -15.96 -4.58
CA ALA A 174 -9.45 -16.98 -3.88
C ALA A 174 -9.96 -17.19 -2.44
N LEU A 175 -10.23 -16.11 -1.69
CA LEU A 175 -10.74 -16.16 -0.32
C LEU A 175 -12.00 -17.03 -0.23
N ASN A 176 -12.95 -16.83 -1.15
CA ASN A 176 -14.23 -17.54 -1.19
C ASN A 176 -14.10 -19.06 -1.40
N LYS A 177 -12.91 -19.58 -1.72
CA LYS A 177 -12.65 -21.02 -1.85
C LYS A 177 -12.15 -21.66 -0.56
N TYR A 178 -11.68 -20.86 0.40
CA TYR A 178 -11.20 -21.35 1.69
C TYR A 178 -12.27 -21.19 2.79
N PRO A 179 -12.32 -22.08 3.79
CA PRO A 179 -13.25 -21.97 4.93
C PRO A 179 -13.02 -20.70 5.75
N ASP A 180 -14.07 -20.09 6.29
CA ASP A 180 -14.03 -18.77 6.95
C ASP A 180 -12.97 -18.62 8.05
N LYS A 181 -12.77 -19.65 8.89
CA LYS A 181 -11.78 -19.65 9.99
C LYS A 181 -10.42 -20.25 9.60
N SER A 182 -10.10 -20.27 8.31
CA SER A 182 -8.82 -20.79 7.82
C SER A 182 -7.68 -19.78 8.04
N PRO A 183 -6.52 -20.18 8.57
CA PRO A 183 -5.32 -19.35 8.60
C PRO A 183 -4.93 -18.82 7.21
N ILE A 184 -5.23 -19.57 6.15
CA ILE A 184 -4.97 -19.17 4.76
C ILE A 184 -5.79 -17.94 4.36
N ARG A 185 -7.04 -17.82 4.83
CA ARG A 185 -7.84 -16.60 4.56
C ARG A 185 -7.23 -15.39 5.24
N THR A 186 -6.80 -15.57 6.49
CA THR A 186 -6.13 -14.52 7.26
C THR A 186 -4.85 -14.08 6.55
N SER A 187 -4.01 -15.02 6.09
CA SER A 187 -2.77 -14.68 5.38
C SER A 187 -3.04 -13.94 4.06
N ILE A 188 -4.08 -14.33 3.31
CA ILE A 188 -4.47 -13.65 2.07
C ILE A 188 -4.92 -12.20 2.35
N LEU A 189 -5.76 -12.00 3.38
CA LEU A 189 -6.21 -10.66 3.78
C LEU A 189 -5.04 -9.78 4.24
N MET A 190 -4.10 -10.34 5.01
CA MET A 190 -2.90 -9.64 5.45
C MET A 190 -1.98 -9.26 4.27
N GLU A 191 -1.83 -10.15 3.29
CA GLU A 191 -1.04 -9.90 2.07
C GLU A 191 -1.66 -8.74 1.26
N LEU A 192 -2.97 -8.80 1.00
CA LEU A 192 -3.71 -7.72 0.33
C LEU A 192 -3.59 -6.39 1.09
N ALA A 193 -3.79 -6.40 2.40
CA ALA A 193 -3.68 -5.20 3.22
C ALA A 193 -2.27 -4.60 3.17
N SER A 194 -1.23 -5.44 3.26
CA SER A 194 0.18 -5.00 3.16
C SER A 194 0.46 -4.32 1.81
N ASP A 195 0.00 -4.93 0.72
CA ASP A 195 0.15 -4.37 -0.62
C ASP A 195 -0.56 -3.01 -0.77
N LEU A 196 -1.74 -2.86 -0.17
CA LEU A 196 -2.47 -1.59 -0.13
C LEU A 196 -1.74 -0.52 0.69
N VAL A 197 -1.09 -0.88 1.80
CA VAL A 197 -0.25 0.05 2.57
C VAL A 197 0.91 0.54 1.72
N GLU A 198 1.61 -0.37 1.03
CA GLU A 198 2.70 0.00 0.10
C GLU A 198 2.23 0.91 -1.03
N LEU A 199 0.98 0.73 -1.50
CA LEU A 199 0.35 1.57 -2.51
C LEU A 199 -0.22 2.89 -1.95
N ASN A 200 -0.16 3.13 -0.64
CA ASN A 200 -0.69 4.30 0.08
C ASN A 200 -2.23 4.35 0.19
N HIS A 201 -2.89 3.21 0.06
CA HIS A 201 -4.34 3.03 0.30
C HIS A 201 -4.61 2.60 1.76
N LYS A 202 -4.12 3.40 2.71
CA LYS A 202 -4.10 3.06 4.16
C LYS A 202 -5.49 2.79 4.75
N LEU A 203 -6.52 3.51 4.29
CA LEU A 203 -7.90 3.34 4.80
C LEU A 203 -8.50 2.00 4.37
N GLU A 204 -8.29 1.59 3.11
CA GLU A 204 -8.74 0.30 2.59
C GLU A 204 -7.96 -0.85 3.25
N ALA A 205 -6.64 -0.69 3.42
CA ALA A 205 -5.80 -1.65 4.13
C ALA A 205 -6.30 -1.92 5.56
N ALA A 206 -6.72 -0.86 6.29
CA ALA A 206 -7.24 -1.01 7.63
C ALA A 206 -8.50 -1.90 7.69
N ALA A 207 -9.40 -1.78 6.71
CA ALA A 207 -10.61 -2.61 6.65
C ALA A 207 -10.27 -4.11 6.45
N TYR A 208 -9.28 -4.42 5.62
CA TYR A 208 -8.84 -5.80 5.42
C TYR A 208 -8.10 -6.38 6.64
N TYR A 209 -7.32 -5.57 7.36
CA TYR A 209 -6.75 -6.01 8.65
C TYR A 209 -7.83 -6.25 9.71
N GLU A 210 -8.86 -5.42 9.78
CA GLU A 210 -10.00 -5.64 10.68
C GLU A 210 -10.73 -6.94 10.34
N GLN A 211 -10.98 -7.19 9.05
CA GLN A 211 -11.55 -8.46 8.59
C GLN A 211 -10.64 -9.66 8.94
N ALA A 212 -9.32 -9.53 8.81
CA ALA A 212 -8.37 -10.59 9.17
C ALA A 212 -8.42 -10.90 10.69
N LEU A 213 -8.63 -9.89 11.53
CA LEU A 213 -8.74 -10.06 12.99
C LEU A 213 -10.00 -10.82 13.42
N GLU A 214 -11.05 -10.84 12.60
CA GLU A 214 -12.25 -11.65 12.85
C GLU A 214 -12.01 -13.14 12.61
N THR A 215 -11.09 -13.47 11.69
CA THR A 215 -10.82 -14.86 11.28
C THR A 215 -9.59 -15.46 11.94
N VAL A 216 -8.68 -14.64 12.48
CA VAL A 216 -7.39 -15.10 13.02
C VAL A 216 -7.57 -15.92 14.30
N THR A 217 -6.98 -17.10 14.31
CA THR A 217 -6.94 -17.99 15.48
C THR A 217 -5.57 -18.05 16.13
N GLU A 218 -4.50 -17.82 15.37
CA GLU A 218 -3.13 -17.88 15.85
C GLU A 218 -2.70 -16.56 16.53
N THR A 219 -2.12 -16.67 17.72
CA THR A 219 -1.68 -15.52 18.53
C THR A 219 -0.66 -14.63 17.80
N ILE A 220 0.36 -15.21 17.14
CA ILE A 220 1.43 -14.42 16.51
C ILE A 220 0.88 -13.62 15.32
N MET A 221 0.12 -14.27 14.44
CA MET A 221 -0.55 -13.57 13.33
C MET A 221 -1.48 -12.45 13.82
N LYS A 222 -2.20 -12.69 14.93
CA LYS A 222 -3.08 -11.68 15.54
C LYS A 222 -2.28 -10.47 16.03
N THR A 223 -1.15 -10.69 16.70
CA THR A 223 -0.25 -9.62 17.14
C THR A 223 0.28 -8.80 15.97
N ILE A 224 0.70 -9.46 14.88
CA ILE A 224 1.16 -8.77 13.66
C ILE A 224 0.03 -7.93 13.04
N CYS A 225 -1.18 -8.49 12.92
CA CYS A 225 -2.35 -7.75 12.42
C CYS A 225 -2.65 -6.51 13.27
N LEU A 226 -2.67 -6.67 14.60
CA LEU A 226 -2.93 -5.57 15.52
C LEU A 226 -1.83 -4.50 15.45
N LYS A 227 -0.55 -4.88 15.32
CA LYS A 227 0.57 -3.94 15.16
C LYS A 227 0.42 -3.11 13.89
N ASN A 228 0.12 -3.76 12.76
CA ASN A 228 -0.09 -3.05 11.49
C ASN A 228 -1.32 -2.13 11.56
N LEU A 229 -2.41 -2.59 12.18
CA LEU A 229 -3.60 -1.76 12.36
C LEU A 229 -3.34 -0.58 13.30
N LEU A 230 -2.58 -0.76 14.38
CA LEU A 230 -2.15 0.31 15.28
C LEU A 230 -1.40 1.40 14.51
N SER A 231 -0.41 0.99 13.71
CA SER A 231 0.38 1.86 12.84
C SER A 231 -0.52 2.68 11.90
N LEU A 232 -1.51 2.05 11.26
CA LEU A 232 -2.47 2.74 10.37
C LEU A 232 -3.41 3.70 11.11
N ARG A 233 -3.81 3.38 12.35
CA ARG A 233 -4.68 4.25 13.16
C ARG A 233 -3.92 5.47 13.70
N ILE A 234 -2.65 5.32 14.04
CA ILE A 234 -1.75 6.44 14.35
C ILE A 234 -1.62 7.37 13.14
N ASP A 235 -1.30 6.82 11.96
CA ASP A 235 -1.13 7.60 10.73
C ASP A 235 -2.40 8.33 10.28
N SER A 236 -3.57 7.80 10.62
CA SER A 236 -4.87 8.43 10.32
C SER A 236 -5.36 9.39 11.41
N GLY A 237 -4.57 9.62 12.45
CA GLY A 237 -4.89 10.55 13.55
C GLY A 237 -5.99 10.06 14.49
N LYS A 238 -6.37 8.77 14.42
CA LYS A 238 -7.40 8.16 15.28
C LYS A 238 -6.77 7.63 16.57
N TYR A 239 -6.28 8.54 17.41
CA TYR A 239 -5.44 8.22 18.57
C TYR A 239 -6.17 7.44 19.68
N ASP A 240 -7.46 7.70 19.86
CA ASP A 240 -8.36 6.97 20.74
C ASP A 240 -8.44 5.48 20.36
N ILE A 241 -8.73 5.20 19.08
CA ILE A 241 -8.80 3.83 18.56
C ILE A 241 -7.41 3.17 18.59
N ALA A 242 -6.36 3.93 18.28
CA ALA A 242 -4.99 3.45 18.36
C ALA A 242 -4.64 3.00 19.79
N LEU A 243 -5.02 3.77 20.82
CA LEU A 243 -4.78 3.40 22.21
C LEU A 243 -5.52 2.12 22.60
N GLU A 244 -6.77 1.94 22.17
CA GLU A 244 -7.51 0.70 22.39
C GLU A 244 -6.83 -0.53 21.76
N ILE A 245 -6.34 -0.40 20.52
CA ILE A 245 -5.61 -1.47 19.83
C ILE A 245 -4.32 -1.79 20.58
N ALA A 246 -3.58 -0.77 21.01
CA ALA A 246 -2.34 -0.95 21.76
C ALA A 246 -2.58 -1.66 23.10
N ASN A 247 -3.68 -1.35 23.79
CA ASN A 247 -4.11 -2.09 24.99
C ASN A 247 -4.46 -3.55 24.64
N LYS A 248 -5.18 -3.82 23.55
CA LYS A 248 -5.51 -5.19 23.11
C LYS A 248 -4.28 -6.04 22.79
N ILE A 249 -3.18 -5.45 22.33
CA ILE A 249 -1.92 -6.18 22.07
C ILE A 249 -1.31 -6.67 23.39
N VAL A 250 -1.24 -5.80 24.40
CA VAL A 250 -0.60 -6.11 25.68
C VAL A 250 -1.49 -6.96 26.59
N ASP A 251 -2.78 -6.65 26.64
CA ASP A 251 -3.76 -7.29 27.54
C ASP A 251 -4.46 -8.50 26.89
N GLY A 252 -4.03 -8.88 25.69
CA GLY A 252 -4.64 -9.96 24.92
C GLY A 252 -4.50 -11.33 25.60
N PRO A 253 -5.49 -12.24 25.43
CA PRO A 253 -5.38 -13.60 25.94
C PRO A 253 -4.19 -14.30 25.25
N ASN A 254 -3.26 -14.84 26.05
CA ASN A 254 -1.99 -15.45 25.61
C ASN A 254 -0.96 -14.45 25.02
N ALA A 255 -0.83 -13.25 25.57
CA ALA A 255 0.15 -12.23 25.17
C ALA A 255 1.62 -12.67 25.37
N ASN A 256 2.08 -13.67 24.61
CA ASN A 256 3.49 -13.92 24.35
C ASN A 256 3.92 -12.99 23.21
N VAL A 257 3.94 -11.69 23.50
CA VAL A 257 4.38 -10.66 22.56
C VAL A 257 5.92 -10.63 22.60
N PRO A 258 6.61 -10.68 21.45
CA PRO A 258 8.05 -10.50 21.41
C PRO A 258 8.49 -9.22 22.12
N GLU A 259 9.59 -9.27 22.88
CA GLU A 259 10.03 -8.16 23.74
C GLU A 259 10.24 -6.84 22.99
N ASP A 260 10.76 -6.92 21.76
CA ASP A 260 10.97 -5.77 20.87
C ASP A 260 9.64 -5.12 20.45
N VAL A 261 8.66 -5.95 20.09
CA VAL A 261 7.31 -5.49 19.76
C VAL A 261 6.62 -4.91 20.99
N LEU A 262 6.80 -5.55 22.15
CA LEU A 262 6.24 -5.07 23.41
C LEU A 262 6.83 -3.69 23.77
N ALA A 263 8.15 -3.52 23.71
CA ALA A 263 8.82 -2.25 23.96
C ALA A 263 8.24 -1.14 23.06
N GLU A 264 8.16 -1.38 21.75
CA GLU A 264 7.62 -0.41 20.79
C GLU A 264 6.16 -0.05 21.08
N VAL A 265 5.33 -1.04 21.40
CA VAL A 265 3.91 -0.82 21.72
C VAL A 265 3.76 -0.06 23.04
N GLN A 266 4.56 -0.36 24.07
CA GLN A 266 4.49 0.36 25.35
C GLN A 266 4.87 1.83 25.20
N VAL A 267 5.92 2.15 24.43
CA VAL A 267 6.28 3.55 24.12
C VAL A 267 5.11 4.26 23.42
N SER A 268 4.51 3.62 22.41
CA SER A 268 3.34 4.16 21.73
C SER A 268 2.14 4.32 22.66
N ARG A 269 1.88 3.39 23.59
CA ARG A 269 0.81 3.50 24.60
C ARG A 269 1.00 4.71 25.51
N ILE A 270 2.22 4.98 25.96
CA ILE A 270 2.54 6.14 26.79
C ILE A 270 2.21 7.43 26.04
N LEU A 271 2.76 7.60 24.83
CA LEU A 271 2.55 8.80 24.02
C LEU A 271 1.07 9.00 23.66
N LEU A 272 0.36 7.93 23.27
CA LEU A 272 -1.07 7.96 22.98
C LEU A 272 -1.91 8.31 24.22
N THR A 273 -1.51 7.85 25.40
CA THR A 273 -2.22 8.19 26.66
C THR A 273 -2.08 9.67 26.99
N LEU A 274 -0.91 10.26 26.77
CA LEU A 274 -0.69 11.70 26.96
C LEU A 274 -1.50 12.56 25.97
N LEU A 275 -1.67 12.07 24.73
CA LEU A 275 -2.48 12.72 23.71
C LEU A 275 -3.99 12.62 23.98
N VAL A 276 -4.49 11.40 24.23
CA VAL A 276 -5.93 11.11 24.34
C VAL A 276 -6.49 11.54 25.70
N LYS A 277 -5.67 11.49 26.75
CA LYS A 277 -6.07 11.75 28.14
C LYS A 277 -7.35 10.97 28.54
N PRO A 278 -7.34 9.62 28.41
CA PRO A 278 -8.52 8.82 28.73
C PRO A 278 -8.90 8.96 30.21
N PRO A 279 -10.21 8.94 30.54
CA PRO A 279 -10.68 8.91 31.93
C PRO A 279 -10.00 7.81 32.75
N GLU A 280 -9.78 8.04 34.05
CA GLU A 280 -9.12 7.06 34.93
C GLU A 280 -9.86 5.71 34.98
N ASP A 281 -11.19 5.73 34.86
CA ASP A 281 -12.00 4.51 34.89
C ASP A 281 -11.88 3.68 33.61
N SER A 282 -11.52 4.30 32.47
CA SER A 282 -11.34 3.60 31.20
C SER A 282 -9.93 3.04 30.98
N LYS A 283 -8.96 3.42 31.82
CA LYS A 283 -7.58 2.92 31.72
C LYS A 283 -7.52 1.47 32.22
N PRO A 284 -7.02 0.51 31.42
CA PRO A 284 -6.84 -0.86 31.89
C PRO A 284 -5.80 -0.92 33.02
N PRO A 285 -5.88 -1.93 33.93
CA PRO A 285 -4.93 -2.07 35.03
C PRO A 285 -3.46 -2.11 34.59
N SER A 286 -3.17 -2.76 33.46
CA SER A 286 -1.81 -2.84 32.89
C SER A 286 -1.26 -1.47 32.49
N LEU A 287 -2.12 -0.57 31.99
CA LEU A 287 -1.73 0.79 31.63
C LEU A 287 -1.46 1.61 32.89
N LYS A 288 -2.30 1.47 33.93
CA LYS A 288 -2.04 2.12 35.22
C LYS A 288 -0.71 1.64 35.82
N GLN A 289 -0.47 0.33 35.79
CA GLN A 289 0.78 -0.27 36.26
C GLN A 289 1.98 0.23 35.46
N LEU A 290 1.87 0.36 34.13
CA LEU A 290 2.93 0.91 33.29
C LEU A 290 3.36 2.31 33.75
N PHE A 291 2.42 3.20 34.04
CA PHE A 291 2.73 4.54 34.54
C PHE A 291 3.33 4.51 35.95
N ILE A 292 2.87 3.62 36.83
CA ILE A 292 3.45 3.43 38.17
C ILE A 292 4.90 2.94 38.07
N ASP A 293 5.16 1.93 37.25
CA ASP A 293 6.49 1.34 37.06
C ASP A 293 7.46 2.29 36.35
N LEU A 294 6.94 3.14 35.45
CA LEU A 294 7.71 4.23 34.86
C LEU A 294 8.08 5.27 35.90
N MET A 295 7.17 5.67 36.79
CA MET A 295 7.44 6.75 37.76
C MET A 295 8.20 6.29 39.01
N ASN A 296 8.24 4.98 39.28
CA ASN A 296 9.01 4.41 40.37
C ASN A 296 10.44 4.05 39.92
N ASP A 297 11.41 4.29 40.79
CA ASP A 297 12.83 3.94 40.59
C ASP A 297 13.12 2.43 40.72
N ASN A 298 12.09 1.61 40.87
CA ASN A 298 12.26 0.17 40.92
C ASN A 298 12.78 -0.33 39.56
N GLU A 299 13.85 -1.12 39.58
CA GLU A 299 14.25 -1.97 38.45
C GLU A 299 13.19 -3.06 38.28
N SER A 300 12.06 -2.67 37.70
CA SER A 300 11.01 -3.59 37.29
C SER A 300 11.37 -4.10 35.90
N ASP A 301 11.67 -5.40 35.80
CA ASP A 301 11.81 -6.13 34.54
C ASP A 301 10.51 -6.12 33.69
N ALA A 302 9.42 -5.53 34.19
CA ALA A 302 8.12 -5.50 33.53
C ALA A 302 8.10 -4.70 32.22
N ILE A 303 9.09 -3.83 31.99
CA ILE A 303 9.15 -2.96 30.81
C ILE A 303 10.50 -3.17 30.11
N PRO A 304 10.55 -3.77 28.90
CA PRO A 304 11.78 -4.01 28.16
C PRO A 304 12.28 -2.71 27.47
N LEU A 305 12.48 -1.65 28.24
CA LEU A 305 13.04 -0.37 27.77
C LEU A 305 14.43 -0.17 28.34
N ASN A 306 15.33 0.41 27.55
CA ASN A 306 16.62 0.83 28.06
C ASN A 306 16.46 2.00 29.06
N THR A 307 17.37 2.08 30.02
CA THR A 307 17.32 3.06 31.12
C THR A 307 17.24 4.50 30.61
N ASP A 308 17.99 4.84 29.56
CA ASP A 308 17.98 6.19 28.98
C ASP A 308 16.60 6.59 28.45
N LEU A 309 15.92 5.69 27.73
CA LEU A 309 14.58 5.95 27.21
C LEU A 309 13.56 6.02 28.35
N LYS A 310 13.68 5.17 29.38
CA LYS A 310 12.83 5.25 30.58
C LYS A 310 12.90 6.64 31.21
N LEU A 311 14.11 7.16 31.46
CA LEU A 311 14.33 8.48 32.04
C LEU A 311 13.78 9.62 31.17
N LYS A 312 13.95 9.51 29.84
CA LYS A 312 13.42 10.51 28.90
C LYS A 312 11.89 10.49 28.86
N LEU A 313 11.26 9.32 28.90
CA LEU A 313 9.79 9.18 28.96
C LEU A 313 9.23 9.69 30.29
N GLN A 314 9.86 9.42 31.42
CA GLN A 314 9.51 10.03 32.71
C GLN A 314 9.54 11.56 32.62
N SER A 315 10.63 12.11 32.06
CA SER A 315 10.79 13.55 31.89
C SER A 315 9.67 14.14 31.01
N ILE A 316 9.30 13.47 29.91
CA ILE A 316 8.17 13.87 29.05
C ILE A 316 6.85 13.87 29.83
N ILE A 317 6.56 12.82 30.60
CA ILE A 317 5.34 12.71 31.40
C ILE A 317 5.25 13.85 32.42
N ILE A 318 6.35 14.17 33.11
CA ILE A 318 6.40 15.25 34.09
C ILE A 318 6.18 16.61 33.42
N CYS A 319 6.90 16.90 32.33
CA CYS A 319 6.76 18.17 31.60
C CYS A 319 5.33 18.37 31.08
N HIS A 320 4.71 17.30 30.58
CA HIS A 320 3.32 17.30 30.13
C HIS A 320 2.35 17.58 31.29
N ALA A 321 2.57 16.97 32.46
CA ALA A 321 1.73 17.17 33.64
C ALA A 321 1.86 18.59 34.22
N THR A 322 3.05 19.21 34.15
CA THR A 322 3.27 20.59 34.61
C THR A 322 2.84 21.64 33.58
N GLY A 323 2.58 21.25 32.34
CA GLY A 323 2.25 22.14 31.23
C GLY A 323 3.42 23.03 30.78
N ASP A 324 4.67 22.60 31.02
CA ASP A 324 5.84 23.39 30.65
C ASP A 324 6.37 22.99 29.28
N THR A 325 6.07 23.83 28.29
CA THR A 325 6.36 23.56 26.88
C THR A 325 7.85 23.63 26.54
N GLN A 326 8.67 24.43 27.24
CA GLN A 326 10.09 24.60 26.89
C GLN A 326 10.94 23.37 27.24
N PRO A 327 10.87 22.83 28.47
CA PRO A 327 11.52 21.56 28.80
C PRO A 327 10.99 20.41 27.95
N LEU A 328 9.69 20.36 27.66
CA LEU A 328 9.13 19.32 26.80
C LEU A 328 9.79 19.32 25.41
N ILE A 329 9.98 20.49 24.79
CA ILE A 329 10.66 20.60 23.48
C ILE A 329 12.11 20.10 23.58
N SER A 330 12.83 20.52 24.61
CA SER A 330 14.23 20.14 24.83
C SER A 330 14.36 18.63 24.99
N VAL A 331 13.61 18.03 25.91
CA VAL A 331 13.61 16.58 26.16
C VAL A 331 13.16 15.81 24.92
N SER A 332 12.18 16.34 24.18
CA SER A 332 11.68 15.68 22.98
C SER A 332 12.70 15.61 21.86
N ALA A 333 13.49 16.67 21.62
CA ALA A 333 14.56 16.65 20.62
C ALA A 333 15.59 15.54 20.89
N ASP A 334 15.86 15.37 22.18
CA ASP A 334 16.82 14.47 22.78
C ASP A 334 16.34 13.00 22.83
N THR A 335 15.03 12.77 22.75
CA THR A 335 14.40 11.44 22.77
C THR A 335 14.29 10.82 21.37
N LYS A 336 14.30 11.64 20.30
CA LYS A 336 14.02 11.17 18.92
C LYS A 336 14.90 10.00 18.45
N GLN A 337 16.16 9.94 18.88
CA GLN A 337 17.08 8.88 18.48
C GLN A 337 16.69 7.49 18.99
N PHE A 338 15.82 7.42 20.00
CA PHE A 338 15.34 6.17 20.60
C PHE A 338 13.95 5.76 20.10
N LEU A 339 13.31 6.59 19.26
CA LEU A 339 11.92 6.44 18.85
C LEU A 339 11.80 6.04 17.38
N THR A 340 10.75 5.30 17.05
CA THR A 340 10.35 5.09 15.65
C THR A 340 9.83 6.40 15.04
N LEU A 341 9.81 6.49 13.70
CA LEU A 341 9.29 7.69 13.01
C LEU A 341 7.87 8.03 13.47
N GLN A 342 7.00 7.03 13.63
CA GLN A 342 5.62 7.23 14.10
C GLN A 342 5.55 7.75 15.54
N GLN A 343 6.42 7.27 16.42
CA GLN A 343 6.50 7.77 17.79
C GLN A 343 7.03 9.21 17.85
N VAL A 344 7.98 9.56 16.97
CA VAL A 344 8.44 10.95 16.80
C VAL A 344 7.30 11.85 16.33
N GLU A 345 6.46 11.39 15.40
CA GLU A 345 5.28 12.12 14.94
C GLU A 345 4.24 12.31 16.06
N LEU A 346 3.97 11.27 16.87
CA LEU A 346 3.12 11.38 18.05
C LEU A 346 3.66 12.40 19.05
N LEU A 347 4.97 12.40 19.30
CA LEU A 347 5.61 13.35 20.20
C LEU A 347 5.53 14.78 19.66
N HIS A 348 5.71 14.96 18.35
CA HIS A 348 5.50 16.26 17.69
C HIS A 348 4.05 16.74 17.82
N LYS A 349 3.08 15.85 17.67
CA LYS A 349 1.66 16.16 17.88
C LYS A 349 1.38 16.59 19.32
N LEU A 350 1.97 15.91 20.30
CA LEU A 350 1.84 16.25 21.72
C LEU A 350 2.31 17.68 22.01
N ILE A 351 3.48 18.05 21.51
CA ILE A 351 4.03 19.40 21.65
C ILE A 351 3.13 20.43 20.95
N SER A 352 2.54 20.09 19.81
CA SER A 352 1.65 21.02 19.09
C SER A 352 0.34 21.26 19.83
N ASP A 353 -0.20 20.25 20.51
CA ASP A 353 -1.46 20.35 21.26
C ASP A 353 -1.29 21.11 22.58
N GLU A 354 -0.09 21.18 23.15
CA GLU A 354 0.19 22.00 24.33
C GLU A 354 0.46 23.48 24.01
N ARG A 355 0.77 23.80 22.75
CA ARG A 355 1.03 25.18 22.31
C ARG A 355 -0.25 25.93 21.90
N GLY A 356 -1.32 25.20 21.59
CA GLY A 356 -2.64 25.74 21.26
C GLY A 356 -3.50 25.87 22.50
#